data_AF-A0A662W4V3-F1
#
_entry.id   AF-A0A662W4V3-F1
#
_cell.length_a   1.000
_cell.length_b   1.000
_cell.length_c   1.000
_cell.angle_alpha   90.00
_cell.angle_beta   90.00
_cell.angle_gamma   90.00
#
_symmetry.space_group_name_H-M   'P 1'
#
loop_
_entity.id
_entity.type
_entity.pdbx_description
1 polymer ?
#
loop_
_entity_poly.entity_id
_entity_poly.type
_entity_poly.pdbx_seq_one_letter_code
_entity_poly.pdbx_strand_id
1 'polypeptide(L)' 'PTMPALPFRIGELADPLTMYKADVNTVPINLAGVPSLSLPIFERKGLPVGMQIIGNYFEENSILSFARWLEKEIKAVS' A
#
# COMPACT_ATOMS: atom_id res chain seq x y z
N PRO A 1 -5.43 -1.39 2.86
CA PRO A 1 -4.49 -1.94 1.85
C PRO A 1 -4.11 -0.82 0.89
N THR A 2 -2.91 -0.85 0.31
CA THR A 2 -2.46 0.23 -0.60
C THR A 2 -3.29 0.24 -1.87
N MET A 3 -3.48 -0.94 -2.47
CA MET A 3 -4.31 -1.14 -3.65
C MET A 3 -5.52 -2.02 -3.28
N PRO A 4 -6.72 -1.74 -3.80
CA PRO A 4 -7.91 -2.55 -3.50
C PRO A 4 -7.94 -3.91 -4.21
N ALA A 5 -7.05 -4.12 -5.19
CA ALA A 5 -6.97 -5.33 -6.01
C ALA A 5 -5.53 -5.85 -6.08
N LEU A 6 -5.37 -7.11 -6.51
CA LEU A 6 -4.07 -7.68 -6.86
C LEU A 6 -3.55 -7.07 -8.17
N PRO A 7 -2.24 -7.16 -8.45
CA PRO A 7 -1.66 -6.76 -9.72
C PRO A 7 -2.43 -7.37 -10.91
N PHE A 8 -2.85 -6.52 -11.85
CA PHE A 8 -3.50 -6.93 -13.09
C PHE A 8 -2.47 -7.45 -14.09
N ARG A 9 -2.88 -8.31 -15.02
CA ARG A 9 -2.03 -8.76 -16.12
C ARG A 9 -1.84 -7.64 -17.14
N ILE A 10 -0.74 -7.70 -17.87
CA ILE A 10 -0.45 -6.78 -18.98
C ILE A 10 -1.58 -6.91 -20.03
N GLY A 11 -2.20 -5.78 -20.37
CA GLY A 11 -3.31 -5.72 -21.34
C GLY A 11 -4.68 -6.14 -20.81
N GLU A 12 -4.82 -6.46 -19.52
CA GLU A 12 -6.11 -6.84 -18.91
C GLU A 12 -7.01 -5.64 -18.64
N LEU A 13 -6.42 -4.46 -18.44
CA LEU A 13 -7.16 -3.21 -18.22
C LEU A 13 -7.56 -2.59 -19.57
N ALA A 14 -8.81 -2.80 -19.97
CA ALA A 14 -9.42 -2.15 -21.14
C ALA A 14 -10.33 -0.96 -20.77
N ASP A 15 -10.84 -0.94 -19.54
CA ASP A 15 -11.79 0.07 -19.05
C ASP A 15 -11.08 1.16 -18.21
N PRO A 16 -11.10 2.43 -18.63
CA PRO A 16 -10.47 3.54 -17.90
C PRO A 16 -11.01 3.73 -16.48
N LEU A 17 -12.29 3.42 -16.24
CA LEU A 17 -12.89 3.58 -14.92
C LEU A 17 -12.31 2.58 -13.91
N THR A 18 -12.03 1.36 -14.34
CA THR A 18 -11.35 0.35 -13.52
C THR A 18 -9.93 0.78 -13.15
N MET A 19 -9.23 1.44 -14.09
CA MET A 19 -7.91 2.02 -13.81
C MET A 19 -8.00 3.14 -12.76
N TYR A 20 -8.97 4.05 -12.85
CA TYR A 20 -9.12 5.13 -11.85
C TYR A 20 -9.44 4.61 -10.45
N LYS A 21 -10.17 3.49 -10.35
CA LYS A 21 -10.46 2.85 -9.05
C LYS A 21 -9.23 2.24 -8.39
N ALA A 22 -8.11 2.06 -9.10
CA ALA A 22 -6.87 1.57 -8.51
C ALA A 22 -6.38 2.46 -7.37
N ASP A 23 -6.57 3.78 -7.50
CA ASP A 23 -6.08 4.77 -6.55
C ASP A 23 -7.12 5.20 -5.51
N VAL A 24 -8.24 4.47 -5.39
CA VAL A 24 -9.34 4.86 -4.47
C VAL A 24 -8.88 4.97 -3.00
N ASN A 25 -7.85 4.21 -2.61
CA ASN A 25 -7.29 4.20 -1.26
C ASN A 25 -6.11 5.15 -1.07
N THR A 26 -5.53 5.69 -2.15
CA THR A 26 -4.32 6.54 -2.14
C THR A 26 -4.67 8.01 -2.38
N VAL A 27 -5.68 8.30 -3.22
CA VAL A 27 -6.14 9.67 -3.50
C VAL A 27 -6.53 10.46 -2.24
N PRO A 28 -7.29 9.92 -1.28
CA PRO A 28 -7.67 10.68 -0.09
C PRO A 28 -6.46 11.18 0.72
N ILE A 29 -5.35 10.43 0.69
CA ILE A 29 -4.13 10.75 1.43
C ILE A 29 -3.38 11.90 0.74
N ASN A 30 -3.31 11.87 -0.59
CA ASN A 30 -2.73 12.99 -1.35
C ASN A 30 -3.50 14.29 -1.09
N LEU A 31 -4.83 14.22 -1.00
CA LEU A 31 -5.68 15.36 -0.67
C LEU A 31 -5.52 15.83 0.78
N ALA A 32 -5.35 14.90 1.71
CA ALA A 32 -5.09 15.21 3.11
C ALA A 32 -3.67 15.75 3.35
N GLY A 33 -2.70 15.54 2.44
CA GLY A 33 -1.35 16.04 2.58
C GLY A 33 -0.57 15.43 3.75
N VAL A 34 -0.99 14.26 4.23
CA VAL A 34 -0.36 13.53 5.34
C VAL A 34 0.61 12.47 4.81
N PRO A 35 1.67 12.14 5.56
CA PRO A 35 2.63 11.14 5.13
C PRO A 35 2.01 9.73 5.11
N SER A 36 2.37 8.94 4.10
CA SER A 36 1.97 7.53 4.00
C SER A 36 3.06 6.66 3.37
N LEU A 37 3.01 5.37 3.68
CA LEU A 37 3.96 4.35 3.22
C LEU A 37 3.24 3.06 2.84
N SER A 38 3.69 2.41 1.77
CA SER A 38 3.27 1.06 1.37
C SER A 38 4.33 0.04 1.76
N LEU A 39 3.97 -0.97 2.56
CA LEU A 39 4.85 -2.06 2.98
C LEU A 39 4.31 -3.40 2.44
N PRO A 40 5.11 -4.19 1.70
CA PRO A 40 4.74 -5.56 1.34
C PRO A 40 4.58 -6.42 2.60
N ILE A 41 3.44 -7.12 2.75
CA ILE A 41 3.15 -7.88 3.97
C ILE A 41 2.96 -9.39 3.75
N PHE A 42 2.49 -9.82 2.58
CA PHE A 42 2.38 -11.22 2.21
C PHE A 42 2.19 -11.38 0.70
N GLU A 43 2.22 -12.62 0.22
CA GLU A 43 1.86 -12.95 -1.14
C GLU A 43 0.51 -13.67 -1.22
N ARG A 44 -0.27 -13.33 -2.23
CA ARG A 44 -1.51 -14.04 -2.56
C ARG A 44 -1.50 -14.42 -4.02
N LYS A 45 -1.56 -15.73 -4.29
CA LYS A 45 -1.48 -16.30 -5.65
C LYS A 45 -0.17 -15.93 -6.37
N GLY A 46 0.95 -15.89 -5.64
CA GLY A 46 2.27 -15.51 -6.18
C GLY A 46 2.40 -14.03 -6.53
N LEU A 47 1.50 -13.18 -6.04
CA LEU A 47 1.52 -11.73 -6.25
C LEU A 47 1.64 -11.01 -4.90
N PRO A 48 2.46 -9.95 -4.79
CA PRO A 48 2.67 -9.24 -3.54
C PRO A 48 1.42 -8.44 -3.14
N VAL A 49 1.12 -8.44 -1.84
CA VAL A 49 0.06 -7.64 -1.22
C VAL A 49 0.69 -6.66 -0.23
N GLY A 50 0.38 -5.37 -0.39
CA GLY A 50 0.92 -4.29 0.43
C GLY A 50 -0.07 -3.71 1.44
N MET A 51 0.41 -3.44 2.64
CA MET A 51 -0.28 -2.66 3.67
C MET A 51 0.06 -1.17 3.51
N GLN A 52 -0.96 -0.32 3.65
CA GLN A 52 -0.80 1.13 3.66
C GLN A 52 -0.78 1.61 5.11
N ILE A 53 0.26 2.35 5.48
CA ILE A 53 0.47 2.95 6.78
C ILE A 53 0.36 4.47 6.59
N ILE A 54 -0.46 5.12 7.41
CA ILE A 54 -0.73 6.56 7.34
C ILE A 54 -0.41 7.13 8.72
N GLY A 55 0.38 8.19 8.76
CA GLY A 55 0.67 8.92 9.99
C GLY A 55 0.09 10.33 9.93
N ASN A 56 0.24 11.07 11.02
CA ASN A 56 -0.18 12.46 11.07
C ASN A 56 0.83 13.37 10.37
N TYR A 57 0.47 14.65 10.20
CA TYR A 57 1.38 15.65 9.63
C TYR A 57 2.73 15.65 10.35
N PHE A 58 3.82 15.61 9.57
CA PHE A 58 5.20 15.64 10.05
C PHE A 58 5.63 14.45 10.93
N GLU A 59 4.91 13.33 10.89
CA GLU A 59 5.23 12.12 11.64
C GLU A 59 5.92 11.04 10.79
N GLU A 60 6.70 11.42 9.77
CA GLU A 60 7.40 10.47 8.88
C GLU A 60 8.29 9.50 9.67
N ASN A 61 8.96 9.98 10.71
CA ASN A 61 9.83 9.16 11.58
C ASN A 61 9.03 8.05 12.30
N SER A 62 7.81 8.35 12.73
CA SER A 62 6.93 7.38 13.40
C SER A 62 6.48 6.29 12.43
N ILE A 63 6.06 6.68 11.22
CA ILE A 63 5.67 5.74 10.17
C ILE A 63 6.84 4.84 9.77
N LEU A 64 8.03 5.41 9.55
CA LEU A 64 9.22 4.66 9.18
C LEU A 64 9.67 3.69 10.28
N SER A 65 9.60 4.11 11.54
CA SER A 65 9.94 3.26 12.68
C SER A 65 8.98 2.09 12.81
N PHE A 66 7.67 2.35 12.68
CA PHE A 66 6.64 1.31 12.69
C PHE A 66 6.79 0.35 11.51
N ALA A 67 6.99 0.86 10.30
CA ALA A 67 7.19 0.05 9.10
C ALA A 67 8.41 -0.86 9.23
N ARG A 68 9.52 -0.35 9.78
CA ARG A 68 10.74 -1.13 10.01
C ARG A 68 10.55 -2.22 11.06
N TRP A 69 9.81 -1.93 12.14
CA TRP A 69 9.46 -2.94 13.12
C TRP A 69 8.61 -4.04 12.48
N LEU A 70 7.54 -3.65 11.79
CA LEU A 70 6.62 -4.57 11.13
C LEU A 70 7.33 -5.45 10.08
N GLU A 71 8.23 -4.88 9.28
CA GLU A 71 9.02 -5.63 8.31
C GLU A 71 9.84 -6.76 8.97
N LYS A 72 10.43 -6.50 10.15
CA LYS A 72 11.19 -7.50 10.90
C LYS A 72 10.31 -8.61 11.43
N GLU A 73 9.16 -8.27 12.01
CA GLU A 73 8.21 -9.25 12.55
C GLU A 73 7.68 -10.17 11.45
N ILE A 74 7.33 -9.61 10.28
CA ILE A 74 6.85 -10.40 9.15
C ILE A 74 7.92 -11.38 8.67
N LYS A 75 9.17 -10.93 8.53
CA LYS A 75 10.30 -11.81 8.14
C LYS A 75 10.63 -12.87 9.18
N ALA A 76 10.31 -12.65 10.45
CA ALA A 76 10.52 -13.65 11.51
C ALA A 76 9.48 -14.77 11.51
N VAL A 77 8.30 -14.53 10.91
CA VAL A 77 7.15 -15.46 10.89
C VAL A 77 6.99 -16.15 9.51
N SER A 78 7.74 -15.71 8.50
CA SER A 78 7.76 -16.27 7.13
C SER A 78 8.80 -17.38 6.99
#